data_AF-W4P5K7-F1
#
_entry.id   AF-W4P5K7-F1
#
_cell.length_a   1.000
_cell.length_b   1.000
_cell.length_c   1.000
_cell.angle_alpha   90.00
_cell.angle_beta   90.00
_cell.angle_gamma   90.00
#
_symmetry.space_group_name_H-M   'P 1'
#
loop_
_entity.id
_entity.type
_entity.pdbx_description
1 polymer ?
#
loop_
_entity_poly.entity_id
_entity_poly.type
_entity_poly.pdbx_seq_one_letter_code
_entity_poly.pdbx_strand_id
1 'polypeptide(L)'
;MKLVKPKKFLGQHFLKDLKVAQDIADTVDAFPELPVLEVGPGMGVLTQFLIKKERPVKVVEVDYESVAYLRKEYPSLEDISSKTIF
;
A
#
# COMPACT_ATOMS: atom_id res chain seq x y z
N MET A 1 -4.33 -17.53 7.62
CA MET A 1 -3.64 -16.25 7.38
C MET A 1 -3.77 -15.40 8.63
N LYS A 2 -2.68 -14.84 9.15
CA LYS A 2 -2.70 -14.02 10.36
C LYS A 2 -3.05 -12.59 9.93
N LEU A 3 -4.27 -12.14 10.24
CA LEU A 3 -4.69 -10.76 9.99
C LEU A 3 -3.85 -9.82 10.86
N VAL A 4 -3.29 -8.76 10.26
CA VAL A 4 -2.66 -7.68 11.02
C VAL A 4 -3.75 -7.02 11.87
N LYS A 5 -3.49 -6.89 13.17
CA LYS A 5 -4.44 -6.27 14.10
C LYS A 5 -4.20 -4.77 14.16
N PRO A 6 -5.26 -3.93 14.14
CA PRO A 6 -5.09 -2.49 14.28
C PRO A 6 -4.41 -2.13 15.60
N LYS A 7 -3.33 -1.35 15.51
CA LYS A 7 -2.63 -0.79 16.67
C LYS A 7 -3.18 0.61 16.94
N LYS A 8 -4.00 0.73 18.00
CA LYS A 8 -4.68 2.00 18.36
C LYS A 8 -3.70 3.16 18.56
N PHE A 9 -2.50 2.90 19.08
CA PHE A 9 -1.47 3.93 19.30
C PHE A 9 -0.86 4.47 17.99
N LEU A 10 -0.99 3.74 16.87
CA LEU A 10 -0.59 4.18 15.53
C LEU A 10 -1.73 4.87 14.76
N GLY A 11 -2.93 5.01 15.36
CA GLY A 11 -4.07 5.63 14.69
C GLY A 11 -4.60 4.85 13.48
N GLN A 12 -4.30 3.55 13.37
CA GLN A 12 -4.68 2.74 12.21
C GLN A 12 -6.20 2.55 12.09
N HIS A 13 -6.77 3.01 10.97
CA HIS A 13 -8.14 2.72 10.54
C HIS A 13 -8.12 2.06 9.17
N PHE A 14 -8.37 0.75 9.11
CA PHE A 14 -8.35 0.02 7.84
C PHE A 14 -9.57 0.36 6.99
N LEU A 15 -9.31 0.80 5.76
CA LEU A 15 -10.31 0.88 4.71
C LEU A 15 -10.82 -0.53 4.38
N LYS A 16 -12.13 -0.74 4.42
CA LYS A 16 -12.76 -2.04 4.13
C LYS A 16 -13.56 -2.04 2.83
N ASP A 17 -13.95 -0.86 2.37
CA ASP A 17 -14.73 -0.70 1.15
C ASP A 17 -13.78 -0.68 -0.06
N LEU A 18 -13.84 -1.75 -0.86
CA LEU A 18 -13.01 -1.91 -2.05
C LEU A 18 -13.38 -0.93 -3.16
N LYS A 19 -14.64 -0.51 -3.23
CA LYS A 19 -15.07 0.47 -4.22
C LYS A 19 -14.47 1.83 -3.88
N VAL A 20 -14.55 2.24 -2.62
CA VAL A 20 -13.90 3.49 -2.17
C VAL A 20 -12.38 3.43 -2.38
N ALA A 21 -11.74 2.29 -2.12
CA ALA A 21 -10.32 2.10 -2.38
C ALA A 21 -9.96 2.26 -3.86
N GLN A 22 -10.77 1.69 -4.76
CA GLN A 22 -10.59 1.84 -6.20
C GLN A 22 -10.83 3.29 -6.64
N ASP A 23 -11.92 3.92 -6.19
CA ASP A 23 -12.24 5.31 -6.52
C ASP A 23 -11.08 6.24 -6.09
N ILE A 24 -10.48 6.01 -4.92
CA ILE A 24 -9.27 6.74 -4.45
C ILE A 24 -8.08 6.47 -5.36
N ALA A 25 -7.80 5.20 -5.69
CA ALA A 25 -6.68 4.85 -6.56
C ALA A 25 -6.81 5.54 -7.92
N ASP A 26 -8.01 5.56 -8.50
CA ASP A 26 -8.28 6.14 -9.82
C ASP A 26 -8.07 7.67 -9.86
N THR A 27 -8.12 8.37 -8.71
CA THR A 27 -7.79 9.81 -8.67
C THR A 27 -6.36 10.12 -9.13
N VAL A 28 -5.42 9.17 -8.96
CA VAL A 28 -4.03 9.35 -9.39
C VAL A 28 -3.86 9.27 -10.91
N ASP A 29 -4.89 8.83 -11.65
CA ASP A 29 -4.87 8.78 -13.11
C ASP A 29 -4.92 10.17 -13.75
N ALA A 30 -5.23 11.22 -12.96
CA ALA A 30 -5.04 12.60 -13.37
C ALA A 30 -3.56 12.93 -13.72
N PHE A 31 -2.61 12.14 -13.21
CA PHE A 31 -1.17 12.32 -13.44
C PHE A 31 -0.50 10.96 -13.76
N PRO A 32 -0.72 10.39 -14.95
CA PRO A 32 -0.33 9.01 -15.27
C PRO A 32 1.19 8.77 -15.26
N GLU A 33 1.98 9.80 -15.59
CA GLU A 33 3.44 9.73 -15.67
C GLU A 33 4.15 9.86 -14.31
N LEU A 34 3.42 10.26 -13.25
CA LEU A 34 4.02 10.47 -11.94
C LEU A 34 4.10 9.15 -11.14
N PRO A 35 5.23 8.90 -10.45
CA PRO A 35 5.33 7.77 -9.54
C PRO A 35 4.43 7.98 -8.31
N VAL A 36 3.97 6.87 -7.72
CA VAL A 36 3.10 6.91 -6.54
C VAL A 36 3.88 6.50 -5.30
N LEU A 37 3.75 7.27 -4.22
CA LEU A 37 4.19 6.91 -2.89
C LEU A 37 2.97 6.76 -1.98
N GLU A 38 2.73 5.55 -1.50
CA GLU A 38 1.70 5.25 -0.50
C GLU A 38 2.31 5.27 0.90
N VAL A 39 1.69 6.00 1.82
CA VAL A 39 2.09 6.06 3.23
C VAL A 39 1.06 5.31 4.06
N GLY A 40 1.51 4.35 4.88
CA GLY A 40 0.63 3.51 5.68
C GLY A 40 -0.24 2.56 4.85
N PRO A 41 0.35 1.73 3.95
CA PRO A 41 -0.39 0.75 3.16
C PRO A 41 -1.16 -0.26 4.01
N GLY A 42 -0.72 -0.53 5.24
CA GLY A 42 -1.35 -1.49 6.14
C GLY A 42 -1.50 -2.88 5.51
N MET A 43 -2.74 -3.31 5.28
CA MET A 43 -3.05 -4.59 4.62
C MET A 43 -3.09 -4.51 3.08
N GLY A 44 -2.63 -3.41 2.47
CA GLY A 44 -2.54 -3.28 1.01
C GLY A 44 -3.87 -3.10 0.28
N VAL A 45 -4.93 -2.68 1.00
CA VAL A 45 -6.28 -2.50 0.42
C VAL A 45 -6.28 -1.51 -0.74
N LEU A 46 -5.51 -0.42 -0.62
CA LEU A 46 -5.32 0.55 -1.69
C LEU A 46 -4.17 0.11 -2.63
N THR A 47 -3.08 -0.40 -2.06
CA THR A 47 -1.91 -0.92 -2.81
C THR A 47 -2.29 -1.85 -3.96
N GLN A 48 -3.23 -2.78 -3.77
CA GLN A 48 -3.66 -3.73 -4.81
C GLN A 48 -4.23 -3.08 -6.08
N PHE A 49 -4.73 -1.83 -5.98
CA PHE A 49 -5.22 -1.07 -7.11
C PHE A 49 -4.11 -0.21 -7.72
N LEU A 50 -3.26 0.40 -6.89
CA LEU A 50 -2.15 1.24 -7.34
C LEU A 50 -1.14 0.46 -8.19
N ILE A 51 -0.78 -0.76 -7.77
CA ILE A 51 0.22 -1.59 -8.49
C ILE A 51 -0.24 -2.01 -9.89
N LYS A 52 -1.55 -1.95 -10.19
CA LYS A 52 -2.10 -2.31 -11.50
C LYS A 52 -1.97 -1.20 -12.53
N LYS A 53 -1.57 0.01 -12.12
CA LYS A 53 -1.55 1.21 -12.97
C LYS A 53 -0.26 1.37 -13.79
N GLU A 54 0.49 0.29 -13.96
CA GLU A 54 1.71 0.17 -14.80
C GLU A 54 2.72 1.31 -14.64
N ARG A 55 2.85 1.87 -13.42
CA ARG A 55 3.78 2.95 -13.09
C ARG A 55 4.52 2.63 -11.79
N PRO A 56 5.65 3.29 -11.50
CA PRO A 56 6.40 3.02 -10.27
C PRO A 56 5.55 3.32 -9.02
N VAL A 57 5.37 2.31 -8.16
CA VAL A 57 4.68 2.44 -6.87
C VAL A 57 5.65 2.09 -5.77
N LYS A 58 5.73 2.94 -4.75
CA LYS A 58 6.49 2.72 -3.52
C LYS A 58 5.55 2.81 -2.32
N VAL A 59 5.87 2.06 -1.28
CA VAL A 59 5.11 2.07 -0.03
C VAL A 59 6.04 2.30 1.16
N VAL A 60 5.54 3.00 2.18
CA VAL A 60 6.24 3.27 3.45
C VAL A 60 5.31 2.87 4.60
N GLU A 61 5.81 2.00 5.49
CA GLU A 61 5.03 1.43 6.60
C GLU A 61 5.89 1.27 7.85
N VAL A 62 5.41 1.85 8.95
CA VAL A 62 6.08 1.81 10.26
C VAL A 62 5.73 0.54 11.04
N ASP A 63 4.62 -0.12 10.70
CA ASP A 63 4.19 -1.36 11.32
C ASP A 63 4.87 -2.60 10.71
N TYR A 64 5.86 -3.15 11.41
CA TYR A 64 6.60 -4.33 10.98
C TYR A 64 5.74 -5.56 10.65
N GLU A 65 4.57 -5.74 11.29
CA GLU A 65 3.67 -6.85 10.95
C GLU A 65 3.01 -6.64 9.58
N SER A 66 2.62 -5.40 9.28
CA SER A 66 2.12 -4.99 7.96
C SER A 66 3.22 -5.10 6.89
N VAL A 67 4.46 -4.70 7.21
CA VAL A 67 5.61 -4.86 6.30
C VAL A 67 5.82 -6.33 5.92
N ALA A 68 5.83 -7.24 6.91
CA ALA A 68 6.01 -8.67 6.65
C ALA A 68 4.87 -9.25 5.80
N TYR A 69 3.64 -8.78 6.03
CA TYR A 69 2.48 -9.14 5.21
C TYR A 69 2.64 -8.64 3.76
N LEU A 70 2.96 -7.36 3.56
CA LEU A 70 3.08 -6.74 2.24
C LEU A 70 4.18 -7.38 1.40
N ARG A 71 5.34 -7.70 1.99
CA ARG A 71 6.43 -8.40 1.29
C ARG A 71 6.00 -9.77 0.76
N LYS A 72 5.16 -10.46 1.52
CA LYS A 72 4.65 -11.78 1.13
C LYS A 72 3.59 -11.70 0.02
N GLU A 73 2.64 -10.77 0.16
CA GLU A 73 1.49 -10.70 -0.74
C GLU A 73 1.76 -9.85 -2.00
N TYR A 74 2.72 -8.93 -1.94
CA TYR A 74 3.12 -8.06 -3.07
C TYR A 74 4.64 -8.08 -3.30
N PRO A 75 5.23 -9.22 -3.73
CA PRO A 75 6.68 -9.32 -3.97
C PRO A 75 7.21 -8.28 -4.99
N SER A 76 6.37 -7.84 -5.91
CA SER A 76 6.73 -6.81 -6.91
C SER A 76 7.09 -5.45 -6.31
N LEU A 77 6.71 -5.18 -5.06
CA LEU A 77 7.11 -3.94 -4.36
C LEU A 77 8.59 -3.96 -3.94
N GLU A 78 9.23 -5.12 -3.85
CA GLU A 78 10.65 -5.22 -3.48
C GLU A 78 11.59 -4.91 -4.66
N ASP A 79 11.12 -5.10 -5.89
CA ASP A 79 11.92 -4.90 -7.12
C ASP A 79 12.10 -3.41 -7.48
N ILE A 80 11.23 -2.54 -6.94
CA ILE A 80 11.21 -1.10 -7.26
C ILE A 80 12.06 -0.32 -6.22
N SER A 81 13.37 -0.51 -6.33
CA SER A 81 14.46 0.19 -5.62
C SER A 81 14.52 0.04 -4.10
N SER A 82 15.50 -0.73 -3.64
CA SER A 82 16.44 -0.39 -2.56
C SER A 82 15.95 0.70 -1.57
N LYS A 83 15.47 0.23 -0.41
CA LYS A 83 14.86 0.96 0.71
C LYS A 83 13.35 1.13 0.59
N THR A 84 12.63 0.07 0.95
CA THR A 84 11.47 0.21 1.83
C THR A 84 11.93 1.08 3.00
N ILE A 85 11.58 2.36 3.00
CA ILE A 85 11.87 3.25 4.12
C ILE A 85 10.86 2.87 5.20
N PHE A 86 11.41 2.46 6.35
CA PHE A 86 10.70 2.17 7.59
C PHE A 86 9.86 3.37 8.05
#